data_AF-A0A9J6F8I7-F1
#
_entry.id   AF-A0A9J6F8I7-F1
#
_cell.length_a   1.000
_cell.length_b   1.000
_cell.length_c   1.000
_cell.angle_alpha   90.00
_cell.angle_beta   90.00
_cell.angle_gamma   90.00
#
_symmetry.space_group_name_H-M   'P 1'
#
loop_
_entity.id
_entity.type
_entity.pdbx_description
1 polymer ?
#
loop_
_entity_poly.entity_id
_entity_poly.type
_entity_poly.pdbx_seq_one_letter_code
_entity_poly.pdbx_strand_id
1 'polypeptide(L)'
;MGNTGWLPQIIVTDNGRNIRVAVRRLPWTERACFAHTLQLAIRDAISNTPSIDRLCKKARHVVGHYQHSSSAQKRLDEYQKKMGKDPLRLVQDVGTRWNSQYLMLSRLLDLKEAVSVELAMSSSSIDGLCSAEWKEALEYLDALKPLYDAL
;
A
#
# COMPACT_ATOMS: atom_id res chain seq x y z
N MET A 1 3.07 -21.14 -49.12
CA MET A 1 3.86 -19.97 -48.67
C MET A 1 2.96 -19.13 -47.78
N GLY A 2 3.11 -19.24 -46.46
CA GLY A 2 2.36 -18.44 -45.49
C GLY A 2 3.37 -17.78 -44.57
N ASN A 3 3.43 -16.46 -44.61
CA ASN A 3 4.41 -15.61 -43.95
C ASN A 3 4.37 -15.79 -42.41
N THR A 4 5.27 -16.58 -41.82
CA THR A 4 5.38 -16.79 -40.36
C THR A 4 6.24 -15.71 -39.70
N GLY A 5 6.20 -14.48 -40.20
CA GLY A 5 7.19 -13.45 -39.90
C GLY A 5 7.23 -12.97 -38.45
N TRP A 6 6.11 -12.99 -37.72
CA TRP A 6 6.03 -12.45 -36.35
C TRP A 6 4.89 -13.09 -35.56
N LEU A 7 4.97 -14.38 -35.22
CA LEU A 7 4.11 -14.94 -34.18
C LEU A 7 4.78 -14.72 -32.81
N PRO A 8 4.10 -14.09 -31.83
CA PRO A 8 4.62 -13.98 -30.47
C PRO A 8 4.97 -15.37 -29.93
N GLN A 9 6.23 -15.60 -29.55
CA GLN A 9 6.62 -16.89 -28.95
C GLN A 9 6.19 -16.99 -27.48
N ILE A 10 6.11 -15.85 -26.80
CA ILE A 10 5.79 -15.73 -25.37
C ILE A 10 4.77 -14.62 -25.18
N ILE A 11 3.78 -14.86 -24.32
CA ILE A 11 2.84 -13.85 -23.86
C ILE A 11 2.79 -13.83 -22.34
N VAL A 12 2.90 -12.64 -21.76
CA VAL A 12 2.75 -12.41 -20.32
C VAL A 12 1.33 -11.94 -20.05
N THR A 13 0.64 -12.56 -19.10
CA THR A 13 -0.74 -12.21 -18.74
C THR A 13 -0.83 -11.79 -17.27
N ASP A 14 -1.88 -11.07 -16.90
CA ASP A 14 -2.18 -10.69 -15.51
C ASP A 14 -2.69 -11.88 -14.66
N ASN A 15 -2.52 -13.12 -15.12
CA ASN A 15 -3.02 -14.36 -14.51
C ASN A 15 -4.55 -14.50 -14.44
N GLY A 16 -5.32 -13.61 -15.07
CA GLY A 16 -6.78 -13.70 -15.11
C GLY A 16 -7.27 -15.01 -15.73
N ARG A 17 -8.24 -15.68 -15.09
CA ARG A 17 -8.72 -17.01 -15.55
C ARG A 17 -9.11 -17.03 -17.03
N ASN A 18 -9.84 -16.00 -17.49
CA ASN A 18 -10.33 -15.93 -18.85
C ASN A 18 -9.19 -15.74 -19.88
N ILE A 19 -8.24 -14.85 -19.60
CA ILE A 19 -7.10 -14.62 -20.51
C ILE A 19 -6.20 -15.83 -20.58
N ARG A 20 -5.97 -16.52 -19.46
CA ARG A 20 -5.21 -17.77 -19.44
C ARG A 20 -5.86 -18.86 -20.30
N VAL A 21 -7.17 -19.02 -20.20
CA VAL A 21 -7.92 -19.98 -21.03
C VAL A 21 -7.83 -19.62 -22.52
N ALA A 22 -7.95 -18.33 -22.87
CA ALA A 22 -7.84 -17.86 -24.25
C ALA A 22 -6.44 -18.10 -24.83
N VAL A 23 -5.39 -17.73 -24.09
CA VAL A 23 -3.99 -17.87 -24.52
C VAL A 23 -3.60 -19.35 -24.72
N ARG A 24 -4.08 -20.25 -23.86
CA ARG A 24 -3.81 -21.70 -24.00
C ARG A 24 -4.38 -22.31 -25.29
N ARG A 25 -5.27 -21.61 -26.00
CA ARG A 25 -5.79 -22.04 -27.32
C ARG A 25 -4.93 -21.54 -28.49
N LEU A 26 -3.91 -20.72 -28.22
CA LEU A 26 -3.01 -20.16 -29.21
C LEU A 26 -1.66 -20.90 -29.18
N PRO A 27 -0.88 -20.90 -30.27
CA PRO A 27 0.44 -21.52 -30.31
C PRO A 27 1.51 -20.66 -29.60
N TRP A 28 1.16 -20.06 -28.46
CA TRP A 28 2.00 -19.13 -27.70
C TRP A 28 2.34 -19.70 -26.33
N THR A 29 3.55 -19.40 -25.85
CA THR A 29 3.96 -19.79 -24.51
C THR A 29 3.43 -18.79 -23.48
N GLU A 30 2.51 -19.23 -22.62
CA GLU A 30 2.01 -18.41 -21.51
C GLU A 30 3.08 -18.25 -20.40
N ARG A 31 3.23 -17.02 -19.90
CA ARG A 31 3.95 -16.72 -18.65
C ARG A 31 3.09 -15.84 -17.76
N ALA A 32 3.19 -16.09 -16.46
CA ALA A 32 2.53 -15.28 -15.44
C ALA A 32 3.24 -13.93 -15.29
N CYS A 33 2.48 -12.85 -15.09
CA CYS A 33 3.06 -11.56 -14.74
C CYS A 33 3.70 -11.65 -13.35
N PHE A 34 5.00 -11.34 -13.26
CA PHE A 34 5.74 -11.34 -12.00
C PHE A 34 5.13 -10.36 -10.99
N ALA A 35 4.90 -9.11 -11.40
CA ALA A 35 4.34 -8.08 -10.53
C ALA A 35 2.95 -8.48 -9.98
N HIS A 36 2.09 -9.07 -10.82
CA HIS A 36 0.79 -9.56 -10.36
C HIS A 36 0.95 -10.76 -9.41
N THR A 37 1.85 -11.68 -9.70
CA THR A 37 2.12 -12.84 -8.83
C THR A 37 2.63 -12.40 -7.46
N LEU A 38 3.53 -11.42 -7.43
CA LEU A 38 4.02 -10.82 -6.19
C LEU A 38 2.91 -10.11 -5.41
N GLN A 39 2.04 -9.37 -6.09
CA GLN A 39 0.85 -8.77 -5.49
C GLN A 39 -0.06 -9.80 -4.81
N LEU A 40 -0.27 -10.97 -5.45
CA LEU A 40 -1.06 -12.04 -4.86
C LEU A 40 -0.36 -12.61 -3.61
N ALA A 41 0.95 -12.87 -3.70
CA ALA A 41 1.74 -13.44 -2.60
C ALA A 41 1.77 -12.52 -1.37
N ILE A 42 2.02 -11.22 -1.54
CA ILE A 42 2.04 -10.25 -0.43
C ILE A 42 0.66 -10.14 0.21
N ARG A 43 -0.41 -10.08 -0.60
CA ARG A 43 -1.78 -10.03 -0.06
C ARG A 43 -2.12 -11.29 0.73
N ASP A 44 -1.71 -12.46 0.24
CA ASP A 44 -1.89 -13.72 0.94
C ASP A 44 -1.13 -13.73 2.28
N ALA A 45 0.13 -13.29 2.29
CA ALA A 45 0.93 -13.17 3.51
C ALA A 45 0.31 -12.22 4.54
N ILE A 46 -0.21 -11.05 4.11
CA ILE A 46 -0.91 -10.11 5.00
C ILE A 46 -2.17 -10.75 5.57
N SER A 47 -2.97 -11.43 4.73
CA SER A 47 -4.22 -12.08 5.16
C SER A 47 -3.97 -13.20 6.17
N ASN A 48 -2.80 -13.85 6.09
CA ASN A 48 -2.35 -14.87 7.04
C ASN A 48 -1.57 -14.30 8.23
N THR A 49 -1.43 -12.97 8.34
CA THR A 49 -0.74 -12.29 9.45
C THR A 49 -1.70 -11.31 10.14
N PRO A 50 -2.53 -11.77 11.11
CA PRO A 50 -3.63 -10.98 11.66
C PRO A 50 -3.22 -9.65 12.30
N SER A 51 -2.02 -9.54 12.86
CA SER A 51 -1.50 -8.28 13.41
C SER A 51 -1.32 -7.22 12.33
N ILE A 52 -0.70 -7.58 11.21
CA ILE A 52 -0.49 -6.69 10.06
C ILE A 52 -1.81 -6.30 9.39
N ASP A 53 -2.76 -7.23 9.24
CA ASP A 53 -4.09 -6.88 8.72
C ASP A 53 -4.83 -5.86 9.62
N ARG A 54 -4.77 -6.05 10.95
CA ARG A 54 -5.33 -5.09 11.92
C ARG A 54 -4.62 -3.73 11.85
N LEU A 55 -3.28 -3.73 11.80
CA LEU A 55 -2.46 -2.53 11.62
C LEU A 55 -2.90 -1.75 10.37
N CYS A 56 -3.01 -2.42 9.23
CA CYS A 56 -3.39 -1.78 7.96
C CYS A 56 -4.81 -1.21 8.01
N LYS A 57 -5.75 -1.92 8.64
CA LYS A 57 -7.12 -1.41 8.88
C LYS A 57 -7.13 -0.16 9.76
N LYS A 58 -6.36 -0.17 10.85
CA LYS A 58 -6.25 0.97 11.77
C LYS A 58 -5.57 2.17 11.12
N ALA A 59 -4.48 1.94 10.39
CA ALA A 59 -3.80 2.98 9.61
C ALA A 59 -4.75 3.64 8.59
N ARG A 60 -5.54 2.85 7.85
CA ARG A 60 -6.58 3.39 6.96
C ARG A 60 -7.62 4.23 7.67
N HIS A 61 -7.99 3.86 8.89
CA HIS A 61 -8.96 4.64 9.68
C HIS A 61 -8.37 5.98 10.13
N VAL A 62 -7.13 5.99 10.62
CA VAL A 62 -6.40 7.21 10.99
C VAL A 62 -6.21 8.11 9.77
N VAL A 63 -5.72 7.59 8.64
CA VAL A 63 -5.53 8.39 7.42
C VAL A 63 -6.88 8.91 6.91
N GLY A 64 -7.91 8.07 6.92
CA GLY A 64 -9.27 8.45 6.57
C GLY A 64 -9.79 9.62 7.40
N HIS A 65 -9.48 9.71 8.70
CA HIS A 65 -9.85 10.85 9.53
C HIS A 65 -9.43 12.19 8.92
N TYR A 66 -8.15 12.29 8.57
CA TYR A 66 -7.57 13.53 8.04
C TYR A 66 -8.02 13.81 6.61
N GLN A 67 -8.28 12.78 5.81
CA GLN A 67 -8.80 12.97 4.46
C GLN A 67 -10.24 13.51 4.44
N HIS A 68 -11.09 13.06 5.37
CA HIS A 68 -12.50 13.45 5.40
C HIS A 68 -12.76 14.69 6.27
N SER A 69 -11.84 15.07 7.16
CA SER A 69 -11.98 16.24 8.03
C SER A 69 -10.99 17.34 7.66
N SER A 70 -11.48 18.37 6.96
CA SER A 70 -10.69 19.57 6.64
C SER A 70 -10.15 20.26 7.90
N SER A 71 -10.92 20.23 8.99
CA SER A 71 -10.50 20.78 10.28
C SER A 71 -9.33 19.99 10.89
N ALA A 72 -9.37 18.66 10.85
CA ALA A 72 -8.28 17.82 11.34
C ALA A 72 -7.02 17.98 10.47
N GLN A 73 -7.18 18.00 9.14
CA GLN A 73 -6.07 18.25 8.23
C GLN A 73 -5.41 19.61 8.50
N LYS A 74 -6.21 20.66 8.72
CA LYS A 74 -5.67 21.99 9.02
C LYS A 74 -4.87 22.00 10.33
N ARG A 75 -5.36 21.33 11.38
CA ARG A 75 -4.61 21.21 12.65
C ARG A 75 -3.32 20.42 12.44
N LEU A 76 -3.34 19.32 11.69
CA LEU A 76 -2.15 18.55 11.36
C LEU A 76 -1.13 19.41 10.59
N ASP A 77 -1.57 20.21 9.62
CA ASP A 77 -0.70 21.16 8.91
C ASP A 77 -0.08 22.20 9.84
N GLU A 78 -0.85 22.73 10.81
CA GLU A 78 -0.35 23.67 11.82
C GLU A 78 0.68 23.04 12.74
N TYR A 79 0.49 21.78 13.17
CA TYR A 79 1.48 21.05 13.97
C TYR A 79 2.77 20.78 13.19
N GLN A 80 2.68 20.40 11.92
CA GLN A 80 3.85 20.23 11.06
C GLN A 80 4.66 21.53 10.93
N LYS A 81 3.97 22.67 10.72
CA LYS A 81 4.63 23.99 10.68
C LYS A 81 5.30 24.36 11.99
N LYS A 82 4.66 24.07 13.14
CA LYS A 82 5.24 24.31 14.47
C LYS A 82 6.50 23.46 14.71
N MET A 83 6.59 22.29 14.06
CA MET A 83 7.78 21.43 14.07
C MET A 83 8.84 21.87 13.04
N GLY A 84 8.64 23.00 12.34
CA GLY A 84 9.56 23.47 11.30
C GLY A 84 9.56 22.62 10.03
N LYS A 85 8.49 21.83 9.80
CA LYS A 85 8.34 20.97 8.62
C LYS A 85 7.34 21.58 7.64
N ASP A 86 7.56 21.35 6.35
CA ASP A 86 6.57 21.64 5.33
C ASP A 86 5.38 20.68 5.46
N PRO A 87 4.13 21.17 5.48
CA PRO A 87 2.96 20.31 5.63
C PRO A 87 2.84 19.29 4.50
N LEU A 88 2.78 18.03 4.88
CA LEU A 88 2.42 16.92 4.01
C LEU A 88 1.04 16.39 4.39
N ARG A 89 0.33 15.91 3.38
CA ARG A 89 -0.92 15.16 3.56
C ARG A 89 -0.63 13.68 3.74
N LEU A 90 -1.46 13.01 4.53
CA LEU A 90 -1.51 11.56 4.56
C LEU A 90 -2.09 11.02 3.25
N VAL A 91 -1.67 9.82 2.87
CA VAL A 91 -2.05 9.17 1.60
C VAL A 91 -2.80 7.89 1.92
N GLN A 92 -4.02 7.75 1.41
CA GLN A 92 -4.81 6.53 1.54
C GLN A 92 -4.32 5.49 0.53
N ASP A 93 -4.30 4.23 0.95
CA ASP A 93 -4.02 3.12 0.07
C ASP A 93 -5.19 2.81 -0.89
N VAL A 94 -4.88 2.04 -1.93
CA VAL A 94 -5.84 1.34 -2.77
C VAL A 94 -5.75 -0.12 -2.36
N GLY A 95 -6.74 -0.63 -1.63
CA GLY A 95 -6.66 -1.93 -0.94
C GLY A 95 -6.37 -3.15 -1.82
N THR A 96 -6.40 -3.03 -3.15
CA THR A 96 -6.00 -4.07 -4.09
C THR A 96 -4.52 -4.05 -4.48
N ARG A 97 -3.75 -3.02 -4.08
CA ARG A 97 -2.36 -2.79 -4.48
C ARG A 97 -1.42 -2.62 -3.28
N TRP A 98 -0.52 -3.57 -3.08
CA TRP A 98 0.40 -3.57 -1.94
C TRP A 98 1.33 -2.35 -1.95
N ASN A 99 1.77 -1.87 -3.12
CA ASN A 99 2.61 -0.66 -3.24
C ASN A 99 1.93 0.57 -2.62
N SER A 100 0.61 0.68 -2.76
CA SER A 100 -0.14 1.81 -2.19
C SER A 100 -0.31 1.68 -0.68
N GLN A 101 -0.43 0.46 -0.16
CA GLN A 101 -0.43 0.19 1.28
C GLN A 101 0.94 0.49 1.90
N TYR A 102 2.01 0.11 1.22
CA TYR A 102 3.38 0.46 1.58
C TYR A 102 3.56 1.99 1.67
N LEU A 103 3.13 2.72 0.63
CA LEU A 103 3.20 4.18 0.60
C LEU A 103 2.37 4.85 1.70
N MET A 104 1.17 4.35 1.99
CA MET A 104 0.34 4.84 3.10
C MET A 104 1.07 4.71 4.44
N LEU A 105 1.60 3.51 4.74
CA LEU A 105 2.31 3.27 5.99
C LEU A 105 3.63 4.05 6.08
N SER A 106 4.37 4.16 4.97
CA SER A 106 5.57 5.00 4.89
C SER A 106 5.25 6.46 5.22
N ARG A 107 4.23 7.05 4.56
CA ARG A 107 3.83 8.44 4.84
C ARG A 107 3.33 8.63 6.26
N LEU A 108 2.60 7.65 6.79
CA LEU A 108 2.10 7.69 8.16
C LEU A 108 3.26 7.65 9.18
N LEU A 109 4.31 6.87 8.91
CA LEU A 109 5.54 6.85 9.71
C LEU A 109 6.33 8.16 9.62
N ASP A 110 6.45 8.75 8.42
CA ASP A 110 7.10 10.06 8.24
C ASP A 110 6.41 11.16 9.08
N LEU A 111 5.09 11.06 9.22
CA LEU A 111 4.25 12.00 9.97
C LEU A 111 3.92 11.52 11.39
N LYS A 112 4.56 10.45 11.88
CA LYS A 112 4.26 9.83 13.17
C LYS A 112 4.17 10.83 14.32
N GLU A 113 5.16 11.71 14.43
CA GLU A 113 5.25 12.70 15.51
C GLU A 113 4.08 13.69 15.45
N ALA A 114 3.84 14.29 14.28
CA ALA A 114 2.77 15.27 14.09
C ALA A 114 1.38 14.66 14.31
N VAL A 115 1.14 13.45 13.79
CA VAL A 115 -0.12 12.72 13.97
C VAL A 115 -0.32 12.35 15.44
N SER A 116 0.71 11.87 16.12
CA SER A 116 0.61 11.46 17.52
C SER A 116 0.30 12.64 18.44
N VAL A 117 0.96 13.79 18.23
CA VAL A 117 0.69 15.01 19.00
C VAL A 117 -0.70 15.57 18.68
N GLU A 118 -1.09 15.64 17.41
CA GLU A 118 -2.41 16.16 17.03
C GLU A 118 -3.53 15.31 17.64
N LEU A 119 -3.46 13.99 17.52
CA LEU A 119 -4.46 13.09 18.11
C LEU A 119 -4.54 13.22 19.63
N ALA A 120 -3.39 13.29 20.33
CA ALA A 120 -3.35 13.44 21.78
C ALA A 120 -3.92 14.77 22.28
N MET A 121 -3.78 15.84 21.48
CA MET A 121 -4.26 17.19 21.83
C MET A 121 -5.68 17.45 21.33
N SER A 122 -6.14 16.71 20.33
CA SER A 122 -7.49 16.80 19.81
C SER A 122 -8.46 15.99 20.67
N SER A 123 -9.67 16.47 20.86
CA SER A 123 -10.77 15.65 21.42
C SER A 123 -11.34 14.69 20.37
N SER A 124 -10.49 14.13 19.50
CA SER A 124 -10.89 13.20 18.44
C SER A 124 -11.33 11.87 19.06
N SER A 125 -12.37 11.26 18.49
CA SER A 125 -12.81 9.92 18.86
C SER A 125 -11.97 8.81 18.23
N ILE A 126 -10.92 9.15 17.48
CA ILE A 126 -10.09 8.20 16.77
C ILE A 126 -8.80 7.94 17.53
N ASP A 127 -8.59 6.66 17.86
CA ASP A 127 -7.35 6.19 18.45
C ASP A 127 -6.24 6.12 17.41
N GLY A 128 -5.10 6.73 17.74
CA GLY A 128 -3.86 6.59 16.98
C GLY A 128 -3.23 5.20 17.13
N LEU A 129 -2.13 4.98 16.41
CA LEU A 129 -1.33 3.76 16.55
C LEU A 129 -0.57 3.77 17.89
N CYS A 130 -0.52 2.63 18.57
CA CYS A 130 0.27 2.43 19.77
C CYS A 130 1.74 2.13 19.44
N SER A 131 2.62 2.12 20.43
CA SER A 131 4.06 1.88 20.23
C SER A 131 4.36 0.55 19.54
N ALA A 132 3.59 -0.51 19.85
CA ALA A 132 3.75 -1.81 19.20
C ALA A 132 3.33 -1.76 17.71
N GLU A 133 2.21 -1.12 17.40
CA GLU A 133 1.73 -0.95 16.02
C GLU A 133 2.68 -0.09 15.17
N TRP A 134 3.28 0.94 15.77
CA TRP A 134 4.33 1.73 15.09
C TRP A 134 5.57 0.90 14.78
N LYS A 135 5.95 -0.01 15.68
CA LYS A 135 7.07 -0.93 15.46
C LYS A 135 6.73 -1.95 14.37
N GLU A 136 5.53 -2.54 14.41
CA GLU A 136 5.05 -3.45 13.36
C GLU A 136 5.01 -2.76 11.98
N ALA A 137 4.60 -1.49 11.91
CA ALA A 137 4.63 -0.72 10.67
C ALA A 137 6.04 -0.55 10.11
N LEU A 138 7.03 -0.30 10.97
CA LEU A 138 8.42 -0.20 10.55
C LEU A 138 8.94 -1.54 10.02
N GLU A 139 8.72 -2.63 10.77
CA GLU A 139 9.13 -3.98 10.36
C GLU A 139 8.45 -4.41 9.04
N TYR A 140 7.18 -4.04 8.85
CA TYR A 140 6.46 -4.25 7.60
C TYR A 140 7.12 -3.52 6.41
N LEU A 141 7.48 -2.25 6.59
CA LEU A 141 8.16 -1.48 5.55
C LEU A 141 9.55 -2.05 5.26
N ASP A 142 10.33 -2.38 6.28
CA ASP A 142 11.67 -2.95 6.10
C ASP A 142 11.62 -4.27 5.32
N ALA A 143 10.66 -5.14 5.62
CA ALA A 143 10.47 -6.40 4.93
C ALA A 143 10.11 -6.24 3.44
N LEU A 144 9.32 -5.22 3.09
CA LEU A 144 8.85 -4.99 1.72
C LEU A 144 9.71 -4.01 0.93
N LYS A 145 10.59 -3.25 1.58
CA LYS A 145 11.44 -2.24 0.93
C LYS A 145 12.23 -2.79 -0.25
N PRO A 146 12.92 -3.94 -0.17
CA PRO A 146 13.65 -4.48 -1.33
C PRO A 146 12.76 -4.78 -2.53
N LEU A 147 11.50 -5.17 -2.29
CA LEU A 147 10.51 -5.43 -3.33
C LEU A 147 9.98 -4.13 -3.93
N TYR A 148 9.85 -3.08 -3.12
CA TYR A 148 9.35 -1.78 -3.54
C TYR A 148 10.38 -1.04 -4.39
N ASP A 149 11.66 -1.09 -3.99
CA ASP A 149 12.75 -0.45 -4.73
C ASP A 149 13.05 -1.15 -6.07
N ALA A 150 12.70 -2.44 -6.19
CA ALA A 150 13.00 -3.26 -7.37
C ALA A 150 11.90 -3.23 -8.46
N LEU A 151 10.74 -2.62 -8.20
CA LEU A 151 9.58 -2.59 -9.10
C LEU A 151 9.21 -1.17 -9.51
#